data_AF-A0A9R1ME12-F1
#
_entry.id   AF-A0A9R1ME12-F1
#
_cell.length_a   1.000
_cell.length_b   1.000
_cell.length_c   1.000
_cell.angle_alpha   90.00
_cell.angle_beta   90.00
_cell.angle_gamma   90.00
#
_symmetry.space_group_name_H-M   'P 1'
#
loop_
_entity.id
_entity.type
_entity.pdbx_description
1 polymer ?
#
loop_
_entity_poly.entity_id
_entity_poly.type
_entity_poly.pdbx_seq_one_letter_code
_entity_poly.pdbx_strand_id
1 'polypeptide(L)'
;MEFFTKEQEGAIHLLASLQQLQFWNFGKHQTLPAGLHKLTGLKQLQVWSCPATRSLPKDSLPESLKELDVSACRNEELKQQCSRLVGTIPTIRTGR
;
A
#
# COMPACT_ATOMS: atom_id res chain seq x y z
N MET A 1 -16.43 -24.90 -18.90
CA MET A 1 -15.26 -24.42 -18.14
C MET A 1 -14.70 -23.24 -18.90
N GLU A 2 -14.78 -22.06 -18.31
CA GLU A 2 -14.11 -20.87 -18.85
C GLU A 2 -12.69 -20.87 -18.29
N PHE A 3 -11.71 -20.98 -19.18
CA PHE A 3 -10.29 -20.89 -18.83
C PHE A 3 -9.85 -19.43 -19.02
N PHE A 4 -9.12 -18.90 -18.03
CA PHE A 4 -8.49 -17.58 -18.15
C PHE A 4 -7.49 -17.56 -19.32
N THR A 5 -7.33 -16.41 -19.98
CA THR A 5 -6.31 -16.27 -21.02
C THR A 5 -4.91 -16.27 -20.41
N LYS A 6 -3.88 -16.60 -21.19
CA LYS A 6 -2.49 -16.65 -20.71
C LYS A 6 -2.00 -15.30 -20.17
N GLU A 7 -2.52 -14.21 -20.72
CA GLU A 7 -2.28 -12.83 -20.26
C GLU A 7 -2.90 -12.58 -18.88
N GLN A 8 -4.07 -13.16 -18.60
CA GLN A 8 -4.74 -13.06 -17.30
C GLN A 8 -4.00 -13.87 -16.24
N GLU A 9 -3.56 -15.11 -16.55
CA GLU A 9 -2.70 -15.90 -15.65
C GLU A 9 -1.36 -15.20 -15.37
N GLY A 10 -0.72 -14.63 -16.41
CA GLY A 10 0.53 -13.88 -16.28
C GLY A 10 0.39 -12.64 -15.38
N ALA A 11 -0.71 -11.89 -15.53
CA ALA A 11 -1.02 -10.76 -14.66
C ALA A 11 -1.23 -11.19 -13.21
N ILE A 12 -1.93 -12.30 -12.96
CA ILE A 12 -2.12 -12.87 -11.61
C ILE A 12 -0.77 -13.27 -10.99
N HIS A 13 0.11 -13.93 -11.76
CA HIS A 13 1.45 -14.31 -11.30
C HIS A 13 2.34 -13.10 -10.95
N LEU A 14 2.25 -12.01 -11.72
CA LEU A 14 2.95 -10.76 -11.43
C LEU A 14 2.43 -10.08 -10.16
N LEU A 15 1.11 -10.02 -9.96
CA LEU A 15 0.49 -9.45 -8.76
C LEU A 15 0.77 -10.28 -7.50
N ALA A 16 0.87 -11.61 -7.62
CA ALA A 16 1.18 -12.51 -6.52
C ALA A 16 2.67 -12.52 -6.11
N SER A 17 3.58 -12.14 -7.03
CA SER A 17 5.03 -12.13 -6.77
C SER A 17 5.57 -10.79 -6.26
N LEU A 18 4.80 -9.71 -6.37
CA LEU A 18 5.19 -8.36 -5.92
C LEU A 18 5.24 -8.28 -4.39
N GLN A 19 6.44 -8.30 -3.81
CA GLN A 19 6.64 -8.25 -2.34
C GLN A 19 6.88 -6.84 -1.78
N GLN A 20 7.32 -5.90 -2.61
CA GLN A 20 7.65 -4.52 -2.23
C GLN A 20 7.01 -3.56 -3.24
N LEU A 21 6.42 -2.47 -2.75
CA LEU A 21 5.84 -1.41 -3.57
C LEU A 21 6.18 -0.05 -2.97
N GLN A 22 6.69 0.86 -3.79
CA GLN A 22 7.15 2.18 -3.37
C GLN A 22 6.48 3.26 -4.22
N PHE A 23 5.91 4.27 -3.57
CA PHE A 23 5.35 5.46 -4.20
C PHE A 23 6.23 6.68 -3.90
N TRP A 24 6.98 7.13 -4.90
CA TRP A 24 7.80 8.34 -4.83
C TRP A 24 7.02 9.58 -5.27
N ASN A 25 7.28 10.73 -4.65
CA ASN A 25 6.70 12.04 -5.01
C ASN A 25 5.16 11.99 -5.13
N PHE A 26 4.52 11.47 -4.08
CA PHE A 26 3.12 11.06 -4.10
C PHE A 26 2.14 12.27 -4.08
N GLY A 27 2.07 13.00 -5.19
CA GLY A 27 1.49 14.35 -5.31
C GLY A 27 -0.03 14.47 -5.10
N LYS A 28 -0.51 15.70 -4.86
CA LYS A 28 -1.82 16.01 -4.27
C LYS A 28 -3.09 15.46 -4.96
N HIS A 29 -3.02 15.09 -6.24
CA HIS A 29 -4.15 14.53 -7.00
C HIS A 29 -4.09 13.01 -7.17
N GLN A 30 -2.96 12.36 -6.84
CA GLN A 30 -2.86 10.91 -6.90
C GLN A 30 -3.58 10.29 -5.69
N THR A 31 -4.07 9.07 -5.82
CA THR A 31 -4.60 8.26 -4.72
C THR A 31 -3.86 6.93 -4.68
N LEU A 32 -3.90 6.22 -3.55
CA LEU A 32 -3.44 4.82 -3.54
C LEU A 32 -4.43 4.00 -4.39
N PRO A 33 -3.95 3.11 -5.27
CA PRO A 33 -4.84 2.35 -6.14
C PRO A 33 -5.76 1.46 -5.30
N ALA A 34 -7.09 1.55 -5.52
CA ALA A 34 -8.07 0.81 -4.73
C ALA A 34 -7.86 -0.72 -4.76
N GLY A 35 -7.18 -1.24 -5.78
CA GLY A 35 -6.80 -2.65 -5.93
C GLY A 35 -5.58 -3.12 -5.13
N LEU A 36 -4.98 -2.30 -4.24
CA LEU A 36 -3.84 -2.72 -3.41
C LEU A 36 -4.11 -4.02 -2.63
N HIS A 37 -5.35 -4.24 -2.19
CA HIS A 37 -5.77 -5.46 -1.48
C HIS A 37 -5.59 -6.75 -2.30
N LYS A 38 -5.55 -6.64 -3.64
CA LYS A 38 -5.32 -7.77 -4.56
C LYS A 38 -3.86 -8.20 -4.64
N LEU A 39 -2.94 -7.39 -4.11
CA LEU A 39 -1.51 -7.71 -4.05
C LEU A 39 -1.24 -8.64 -2.86
N THR A 40 -1.76 -9.86 -2.93
CA THR A 40 -1.68 -10.85 -1.85
C THR A 40 -0.24 -11.27 -1.53
N GLY A 41 0.74 -11.00 -2.39
CA GLY A 41 2.17 -11.17 -2.12
C GLY A 41 2.87 -10.00 -1.41
N LEU A 42 2.22 -8.83 -1.25
CA LEU A 42 2.86 -7.58 -0.86
C LEU A 42 3.17 -7.52 0.63
N LYS A 43 4.46 -7.55 0.96
CA LYS A 43 4.96 -7.52 2.35
C LYS A 43 5.34 -6.12 2.80
N GLN A 44 5.71 -5.22 1.89
CA GLN A 44 6.18 -3.88 2.23
C GLN A 44 5.57 -2.82 1.30
N LEU A 45 4.98 -1.78 1.88
CA LEU A 45 4.44 -0.62 1.19
C LEU A 45 5.12 0.63 1.74
N GLN A 46 5.78 1.41 0.88
CA GLN A 46 6.43 2.65 1.26
C GLN A 46 5.86 3.81 0.44
N VAL A 47 5.59 4.93 1.10
CA VAL A 47 5.01 6.12 0.49
C VAL A 47 5.82 7.33 0.92
N TRP A 48 6.39 8.05 -0.05
CA TRP A 48 7.37 9.10 0.19
C TRP A 48 6.98 10.43 -0.48
N SER A 49 7.31 11.55 0.18
CA SER A 49 7.00 12.91 -0.27
C SER A 49 5.51 13.15 -0.52
N CYS A 50 4.72 13.03 0.55
CA CYS A 50 3.27 12.97 0.54
C CYS A 50 2.66 14.27 1.12
N PRO A 51 1.69 14.93 0.43
CA PRO A 51 1.04 16.14 0.90
C PRO A 51 0.00 15.89 2.00
N ALA A 52 -0.34 16.95 2.74
CA ALA A 52 -1.18 16.92 3.94
C ALA A 52 -2.65 16.53 3.73
N THR A 53 -3.14 16.49 2.50
CA THR A 53 -4.56 16.18 2.17
C THR A 53 -4.85 14.70 1.97
N ARG A 54 -3.88 13.81 2.25
CA ARG A 54 -4.02 12.37 2.03
C ARG A 54 -4.60 11.63 3.22
N SER A 55 -5.34 10.59 2.89
CA SER A 55 -5.71 9.49 3.78
C SER A 55 -5.25 8.15 3.22
N LEU A 56 -5.16 7.15 4.09
CA LEU A 56 -5.09 5.74 3.73
C LEU A 56 -6.50 5.19 3.52
N PRO A 57 -6.80 4.49 2.42
CA PRO A 57 -8.08 3.80 2.30
C PRO A 57 -8.04 2.56 3.19
N LYS A 58 -8.84 2.57 4.28
CA LYS A 58 -8.85 1.54 5.33
C LYS A 58 -8.93 0.11 4.79
N ASP A 59 -9.79 -0.10 3.80
CA ASP A 59 -10.13 -1.42 3.27
C ASP A 59 -9.30 -1.80 2.03
N SER A 60 -8.18 -1.08 1.79
CA SER A 60 -7.36 -1.26 0.58
C SER A 60 -5.99 -1.91 0.81
N LEU A 61 -5.52 -2.04 2.05
CA LEU A 61 -4.21 -2.65 2.30
C LEU A 61 -4.31 -4.18 2.21
N PRO A 62 -3.33 -4.87 1.58
CA PRO A 62 -3.34 -6.33 1.50
C PRO A 62 -3.01 -6.96 2.86
N GLU A 63 -3.67 -8.09 3.17
CA GLU A 63 -3.52 -8.80 4.45
C GLU A 63 -2.10 -9.33 4.72
N SER A 64 -1.30 -9.52 3.66
CA SER A 64 0.09 -9.96 3.76
C SER A 64 1.08 -8.85 4.10
N LEU A 65 0.61 -7.60 4.24
CA LEU A 65 1.45 -6.44 4.51
C LEU A 65 2.10 -6.52 5.89
N LYS A 66 3.42 -6.64 5.91
CA LYS A 66 4.24 -6.71 7.12
C LYS A 66 4.79 -5.35 7.54
N GLU A 67 5.01 -4.47 6.56
CA GLU A 67 5.59 -3.15 6.75
C GLU A 67 4.86 -2.06 5.98
N LEU A 68 4.52 -0.98 6.68
CA LEU A 68 4.01 0.26 6.11
C LEU A 68 4.92 1.42 6.52
N ASP A 69 5.54 2.09 5.55
CA ASP A 69 6.40 3.25 5.77
C ASP A 69 5.82 4.50 5.12
N VAL A 70 5.50 5.49 5.96
CA VAL A 70 5.06 6.83 5.59
C VAL A 70 5.95 7.90 6.25
N SER A 71 7.14 7.54 6.73
CA SER A 71 8.01 8.43 7.52
C SER A 71 8.52 9.66 6.75
N ALA A 72 8.60 9.58 5.42
CA ALA A 72 8.91 10.72 4.55
C ALA A 72 7.65 11.49 4.06
N CYS A 73 6.46 11.18 4.61
CA CYS A 73 5.26 11.99 4.41
C CYS A 73 5.20 13.14 5.44
N ARG A 74 4.90 14.36 4.99
CA ARG A 74 4.65 15.52 5.87
C ARG A 74 3.17 15.66 6.25
N ASN A 75 2.48 14.53 6.36
CA ASN A 75 1.04 14.46 6.56
C ASN A 75 0.72 13.78 7.89
N GLU A 76 0.36 14.58 8.88
CA GLU A 76 0.06 14.10 10.22
C GLU A 76 -1.25 13.30 10.28
N GLU A 77 -2.27 13.63 9.48
CA GLU A 77 -3.51 12.83 9.39
C GLU A 77 -3.21 11.42 8.86
N LEU A 78 -2.36 11.29 7.84
CA LEU A 78 -1.90 10.01 7.31
C LEU A 78 -1.12 9.21 8.38
N LYS A 79 -0.24 9.87 9.16
CA LYS A 79 0.49 9.24 10.26
C LYS A 79 -0.46 8.78 11.39
N GLN A 80 -1.48 9.57 11.71
CA GLN A 80 -2.52 9.19 12.69
C GLN A 80 -3.43 8.06 12.18
N GLN A 81 -3.66 7.96 10.88
CA GLN A 81 -4.35 6.81 10.30
C GLN A 81 -3.47 5.55 10.34
N CYS A 82 -2.16 5.68 10.12
CA CYS A 82 -1.20 4.58 10.29
C CYS A 82 -1.11 4.11 11.75
N SER A 83 -1.10 5.02 12.74
CA SER A 83 -1.03 4.63 14.16
C SER A 83 -2.24 3.80 14.62
N ARG A 84 -3.40 3.96 13.97
CA ARG A 84 -4.61 3.15 14.20
C ARG A 84 -4.56 1.74 13.59
N LEU A 85 -3.55 1.44 12.77
CA LEU A 85 -3.31 0.11 12.18
C LEU A 85 -2.28 -0.71 12.98
N VAL A 86 -1.77 -0.16 14.09
CA VAL A 86 -0.89 -0.88 15.02
C VAL A 86 -1.63 -2.11 15.56
N GLY A 87 -1.00 -3.29 15.45
CA GLY A 87 -1.59 -4.58 15.76
C GLY A 87 -2.17 -5.30 14.54
N THR A 88 -2.60 -4.58 13.50
CA THR A 88 -2.95 -5.16 12.19
C THR A 88 -1.70 -5.35 11.33
N ILE A 89 -0.82 -4.34 11.28
CA ILE A 89 0.44 -4.38 10.53
C ILE A 89 1.61 -4.51 11.52
N PRO A 90 2.48 -5.54 11.39
CA PRO A 90 3.61 -5.78 12.30
C PRO A 90 4.58 -4.60 12.46
N THR A 91 4.92 -3.90 11.37
CA THR A 91 5.86 -2.78 11.37
C THR A 91 5.23 -1.55 10.73
N ILE A 92 5.14 -0.45 11.45
CA ILE A 92 4.65 0.83 10.93
C ILE A 92 5.68 1.93 11.23
N ARG A 93 6.13 2.61 10.18
CA ARG A 93 7.09 3.73 10.25
C ARG A 93 6.37 5.03 9.89
N THR A 94 6.09 5.86 10.89
CA THR A 94 5.39 7.15 10.68
C THR A 94 6.30 8.37 10.66
N GLY A 95 7.52 8.29 11.20
CA GLY A 95 8.42 9.44 11.34
C GLY A 95 7.93 10.44 12.40
N ARG A 96 8.66 10.53 13.51
CA ARG A 96 8.42 11.54 14.55
C ARG A 96 8.80 12.93 14.05
#